data_AF-A0AA50DXM0-F1
#
_entry.id   AF-A0AA50DXM0-F1
#
_cell.length_a   1.000
_cell.length_b   1.000
_cell.length_c   1.000
_cell.angle_alpha   90.00
_cell.angle_beta   90.00
_cell.angle_gamma   90.00
#
_symmetry.space_group_name_H-M   'P 1'
#
loop_
_entity.id
_entity.type
_entity.pdbx_description
1 polymer ?
#
loop_
_entity_poly.entity_id
_entity_poly.type
_entity_poly.pdbx_seq_one_letter_code
_entity_poly.pdbx_strand_id
1 'polypeptide(L)'
;MTAKASPAPSTRQTLRIPLDRLNKLSNTVSELLINQERLLEYDKQLRQASRNLKRRGQQLIPMREQVESLYDELSFSDQTKISPSNGGGNQNGDSQSSLGIAGLVDFDALEMDSYTAVHGILQRFQELMVQVQEIQEDVDLVERDLQETLIQMSQSLHQLDSELTQSRLVPFRGLAQSFAQPLEKLGDRHKKPVQFVIEGENTLVEVAILDQLRTPNPFNSQRL
;
A
#
# COMPACT_ATOMS: atom_id res chain seq x y z
N MET A 1 40.47 -49.15 -5.09
CA MET A 1 40.25 -48.57 -3.75
C MET A 1 40.33 -47.06 -3.88
N THR A 2 39.21 -46.35 -3.84
CA THR A 2 39.19 -44.88 -3.82
C THR A 2 38.35 -44.45 -2.63
N ALA A 3 39.02 -43.93 -1.60
CA ALA A 3 38.43 -43.52 -0.35
C ALA A 3 37.54 -42.30 -0.55
N LYS A 4 36.28 -42.41 -0.12
CA LYS A 4 35.29 -41.34 -0.07
C LYS A 4 35.65 -40.40 1.08
N ALA A 5 36.01 -39.17 0.76
CA ALA A 5 36.25 -38.12 1.74
C ALA A 5 34.95 -37.80 2.51
N SER A 6 35.01 -37.88 3.84
CA SER A 6 33.93 -37.51 4.75
C SER A 6 33.99 -36.00 5.02
N PRO A 7 32.88 -35.24 4.93
CA PRO A 7 32.87 -33.82 5.26
C PRO A 7 33.02 -33.61 6.78
N ALA A 8 33.88 -32.68 7.16
CA ALA A 8 34.18 -32.33 8.56
C ALA A 8 32.93 -31.76 9.29
N PRO A 9 32.78 -31.99 10.61
CA PRO A 9 31.64 -31.50 11.38
C PRO A 9 31.76 -29.98 11.64
N SER A 10 30.81 -29.21 11.12
CA SER A 10 30.66 -27.79 11.45
C SER A 10 30.41 -27.62 12.95
N THR A 11 31.31 -26.92 13.64
CA THR A 11 31.16 -26.54 15.06
C THR A 11 29.92 -25.67 15.24
N ARG A 12 28.84 -26.24 15.80
CA ARG A 12 27.61 -25.51 16.15
C ARG A 12 27.88 -24.65 17.39
N GLN A 13 27.98 -23.34 17.20
CA GLN A 13 28.03 -22.38 18.29
C GLN A 13 26.62 -22.25 18.90
N THR A 14 26.48 -22.48 20.20
CA THR A 14 25.20 -22.36 20.90
C THR A 14 25.21 -21.15 21.81
N LEU A 15 24.19 -20.30 21.69
CA LEU A 15 24.00 -19.11 22.52
C LEU A 15 22.76 -19.32 23.42
N ARG A 16 22.90 -19.08 24.72
CA ARG A 16 21.78 -19.10 25.67
C ARG A 16 21.16 -17.71 25.76
N ILE A 17 19.90 -17.59 25.37
CA ILE A 17 19.15 -16.33 25.41
C ILE A 17 18.09 -16.42 26.51
N PRO A 18 17.98 -15.41 27.40
CA PRO A 18 16.90 -15.34 28.38
C PRO A 18 15.52 -15.29 27.71
N LEU A 19 14.55 -16.04 28.26
CA LEU A 19 13.18 -16.11 27.72
C LEU A 19 12.52 -14.74 27.64
N ASP A 20 12.73 -13.86 28.63
CA ASP A 20 12.16 -12.50 28.64
C ASP A 20 12.61 -11.66 27.44
N ARG A 21 13.87 -11.79 27.01
CA ARG A 21 14.38 -11.06 25.83
C ARG A 21 13.74 -11.59 24.57
N LEU A 22 13.61 -12.92 24.49
CA LEU A 22 12.94 -13.57 23.36
C LEU A 22 11.47 -13.12 23.30
N ASN A 23 10.77 -13.08 24.44
CA ASN A 23 9.38 -12.61 24.57
C ASN A 23 9.20 -11.19 24.06
N LYS A 24 10.08 -10.27 24.48
CA LYS A 24 10.07 -8.89 23.95
C LYS A 24 10.22 -8.85 22.43
N LEU A 25 11.13 -9.65 21.86
CA LEU A 25 11.30 -9.71 20.41
C LEU A 25 10.04 -10.19 19.68
N SER A 26 9.35 -11.22 20.20
CA SER A 26 8.09 -11.69 19.59
C SER A 26 7.01 -10.64 19.67
N ASN A 27 6.87 -9.97 20.82
CA ASN A 27 5.91 -8.87 20.95
C ASN A 27 6.19 -7.77 19.91
N THR A 28 7.47 -7.39 19.72
CA THR A 28 7.85 -6.42 18.69
C THR A 28 7.55 -6.91 17.28
N VAL A 29 7.80 -8.18 16.97
CA VAL A 29 7.47 -8.77 15.66
C VAL A 29 5.95 -8.79 15.45
N SER A 30 5.17 -9.17 16.46
CA SER A 30 3.70 -9.14 16.42
C SER A 30 3.17 -7.71 16.23
N GLU A 31 3.74 -6.71 16.92
CA GLU A 31 3.42 -5.30 16.69
C GLU A 31 3.77 -4.86 15.27
N LEU A 32 4.92 -5.30 14.73
CA LEU A 32 5.31 -5.00 13.36
C LEU A 32 4.34 -5.62 12.35
N LEU A 33 3.88 -6.84 12.61
CA LEU A 33 2.90 -7.53 11.78
C LEU A 33 1.55 -6.79 11.78
N ILE A 34 1.10 -6.32 12.95
CA ILE A 34 -0.09 -5.47 13.05
C ILE A 34 0.10 -4.15 12.29
N ASN A 35 1.27 -3.52 12.40
CA ASN A 35 1.58 -2.29 11.67
C ASN A 35 1.62 -2.52 10.15
N GLN A 36 2.10 -3.69 9.71
CA GLN A 36 2.09 -4.09 8.31
C GLN A 36 0.66 -4.29 7.79
N GLU A 37 -0.24 -4.89 8.57
CA GLU A 37 -1.67 -4.96 8.22
C GLU A 37 -2.29 -3.56 8.08
N ARG A 38 -1.91 -2.61 8.93
CA ARG A 38 -2.33 -1.20 8.77
C ARG A 38 -1.78 -0.57 7.50
N LEU A 39 -0.53 -0.85 7.13
CA LEU A 39 0.07 -0.37 5.89
C LEU A 39 -0.64 -0.93 4.65
N LEU A 40 -1.07 -2.20 4.66
CA LEU A 40 -1.89 -2.77 3.60
C LEU A 40 -3.24 -2.05 3.46
N GLU A 41 -3.84 -1.61 4.56
CA GLU A 41 -5.07 -0.84 4.51
C GLU A 41 -4.84 0.57 3.93
N TYR A 42 -3.72 1.21 4.27
CA TYR A 42 -3.32 2.48 3.66
C TYR A 42 -3.02 2.34 2.16
N ASP A 43 -2.41 1.24 1.72
CA ASP A 43 -2.23 0.94 0.29
C ASP A 43 -3.60 0.95 -0.41
N LYS A 44 -4.60 0.21 0.09
CA LYS A 44 -5.95 0.20 -0.50
C LYS A 44 -6.56 1.59 -0.63
N GLN A 45 -6.41 2.44 0.39
CA GLN A 45 -6.89 3.82 0.36
C GLN A 45 -6.14 4.65 -0.68
N LEU A 46 -4.82 4.49 -0.78
CA LEU A 46 -4.00 5.14 -1.80
C LEU A 46 -4.46 4.75 -3.21
N ARG A 47 -4.72 3.46 -3.47
CA ARG A 47 -5.25 3.02 -4.77
C ARG A 47 -6.60 3.64 -5.10
N GLN A 48 -7.46 3.75 -4.09
CA GLN A 48 -8.77 4.40 -4.29
C GLN A 48 -8.59 5.87 -4.62
N ALA A 49 -7.67 6.57 -3.95
CA ALA A 49 -7.32 7.95 -4.25
C ALA A 49 -6.72 8.08 -5.66
N SER A 50 -5.78 7.22 -6.05
CA SER A 50 -5.19 7.20 -7.41
C SER A 50 -6.26 6.97 -8.48
N ARG A 51 -7.13 5.97 -8.32
CA ARG A 51 -8.26 5.74 -9.25
C ARG A 51 -9.20 6.94 -9.36
N ASN A 52 -9.46 7.63 -8.25
CA ASN A 52 -10.28 8.84 -8.25
C ASN A 52 -9.57 10.00 -8.99
N LEU A 53 -8.26 10.16 -8.79
CA LEU A 53 -7.44 11.13 -9.49
C LEU A 53 -7.45 10.85 -11.00
N LYS A 54 -7.26 9.59 -11.39
CA LYS A 54 -7.34 9.13 -12.79
C LYS A 54 -8.67 9.44 -13.45
N ARG A 55 -9.77 9.12 -12.76
CA ARG A 55 -11.12 9.43 -13.25
C ARG A 55 -11.33 10.94 -13.41
N ARG A 56 -10.88 11.74 -12.44
CA ARG A 56 -10.99 13.21 -12.50
C ARG A 56 -10.12 13.79 -13.62
N GLY A 57 -8.91 13.27 -13.82
CA GLY A 57 -8.04 13.63 -14.94
C GLY A 57 -8.67 13.31 -16.29
N GLN A 58 -9.30 12.14 -16.43
CA GLN A 58 -10.04 11.77 -17.65
C GLN A 58 -11.27 12.64 -17.89
N GLN A 59 -11.95 13.11 -16.85
CA GLN A 59 -13.08 14.02 -16.95
C GLN A 59 -12.71 15.44 -17.41
N LEU A 60 -11.44 15.84 -17.27
CA LEU A 60 -10.97 17.14 -17.76
C LEU A 60 -10.72 17.15 -19.28
N ILE A 61 -10.58 15.97 -19.91
CA ILE A 61 -10.42 15.83 -21.37
C ILE A 61 -11.64 16.34 -22.16
N PRO A 62 -12.90 15.93 -21.86
CA PRO A 62 -14.05 16.49 -22.57
C PRO A 62 -14.31 17.96 -22.22
N MET A 63 -13.86 18.43 -21.04
CA MET A 63 -13.92 19.86 -20.67
C MET A 63 -13.00 20.70 -21.56
N ARG A 64 -11.84 20.16 -21.97
CA ARG A 64 -10.96 20.79 -22.97
C ARG A 64 -11.69 20.97 -24.30
N GLU A 65 -12.34 19.92 -24.82
CA GLU A 65 -13.05 19.98 -26.11
C GLU A 65 -14.21 20.98 -26.08
N GLN A 66 -14.91 21.08 -24.94
CA GLN A 66 -16.00 22.05 -24.75
C GLN A 66 -15.50 23.49 -24.65
N VAL A 67 -14.37 23.74 -23.98
CA VAL A 67 -13.78 25.08 -23.92
C VAL A 67 -13.24 25.50 -25.29
N GLU A 68 -12.65 24.56 -26.03
CA GLU A 68 -12.18 24.77 -27.41
C GLU A 68 -13.36 25.09 -28.34
N SER A 69 -14.47 24.34 -28.26
CA SER A 69 -15.66 24.57 -29.09
C SER A 69 -16.43 25.84 -28.74
N LEU A 70 -16.59 26.16 -27.45
CA LEU A 70 -17.28 27.39 -27.02
C LEU A 70 -16.47 28.63 -27.40
N TYR A 71 -15.14 28.53 -27.37
CA TYR A 71 -14.26 29.59 -27.83
C TYR A 71 -14.36 29.81 -29.35
N ASP A 72 -14.32 28.73 -30.14
CA ASP A 72 -14.57 28.81 -31.59
C ASP A 72 -15.94 29.45 -31.86
N GLU A 73 -16.99 29.00 -31.16
CA GLU A 73 -18.35 29.52 -31.31
C GLU A 73 -18.47 31.01 -30.94
N LEU A 74 -17.86 31.44 -29.83
CA LEU A 74 -17.82 32.85 -29.42
C LEU A 74 -17.06 33.70 -30.45
N SER A 75 -15.96 33.20 -31.00
CA SER A 75 -15.17 33.86 -32.05
C SER A 75 -15.94 34.06 -33.36
N PHE A 76 -16.82 33.13 -33.73
CA PHE A 76 -17.69 33.28 -34.91
C PHE A 76 -18.92 34.15 -34.61
N SER A 77 -19.42 34.14 -33.37
CA SER A 77 -20.64 34.87 -32.99
C SER A 77 -20.46 36.40 -33.01
N ASP A 78 -19.28 36.91 -32.64
CA ASP A 78 -19.03 38.36 -32.63
C ASP A 78 -18.83 38.94 -34.04
N GLN A 79 -18.29 38.14 -34.96
CA GLN A 79 -18.19 38.48 -36.38
C GLN A 79 -19.57 38.64 -37.06
N THR A 80 -20.64 38.02 -36.54
CA THR A 80 -21.99 38.13 -37.13
C THR A 80 -22.81 39.33 -36.67
N LYS A 81 -22.32 40.11 -35.68
CA LYS A 81 -23.01 41.34 -35.22
C LYS A 81 -22.70 42.58 -36.06
N ILE A 82 -21.82 42.45 -37.07
CA ILE A 82 -21.57 43.49 -38.05
C ILE A 82 -22.52 43.27 -39.24
N SER A 83 -23.80 43.56 -39.04
CA SER A 83 -24.73 43.80 -40.16
C SER A 83 -25.20 45.25 -40.13
N PRO A 84 -25.21 45.91 -41.30
CA PRO A 84 -25.09 47.36 -41.43
C PRO A 84 -26.36 48.07 -40.96
N SER A 85 -26.17 49.13 -40.16
CA SER A 85 -27.20 50.14 -39.98
C SER A 85 -27.41 50.89 -41.29
N ASN A 86 -28.25 50.34 -42.19
CA ASN A 86 -28.70 51.07 -43.36
C ASN A 86 -29.84 52.02 -42.95
N GLY A 87 -29.45 53.10 -42.26
CA GLY A 87 -30.27 54.29 -42.08
C GLY A 87 -30.39 55.02 -43.41
N GLY A 88 -31.61 55.43 -43.75
CA GLY A 88 -31.91 56.13 -45.00
C GLY A 88 -31.12 57.45 -45.16
N GLY A 89 -30.71 57.72 -46.39
CA GLY A 89 -30.02 58.96 -46.76
C GLY A 89 -29.83 59.06 -48.26
N ASN A 90 -30.55 60.01 -48.85
CA ASN A 90 -30.65 60.31 -50.27
C ASN A 90 -29.34 60.86 -50.89
N GLN A 91 -29.19 60.67 -52.22
CA GLN A 91 -28.52 61.54 -53.22
C GLN A 91 -27.23 61.04 -53.93
N ASN A 92 -27.41 60.77 -55.23
CA ASN A 92 -26.61 61.15 -56.39
C ASN A 92 -25.07 61.16 -56.29
N GLY A 93 -24.42 60.33 -57.10
CA GLY A 93 -23.01 60.49 -57.43
C GLY A 93 -22.44 59.28 -58.16
N ASP A 94 -22.36 59.39 -59.48
CA ASP A 94 -21.59 58.53 -60.37
C ASP A 94 -20.12 58.45 -59.93
N SER A 95 -19.53 57.24 -59.84
CA SER A 95 -18.11 56.96 -60.11
C SER A 95 -17.72 55.53 -59.73
N GLN A 96 -17.02 54.88 -60.67
CA GLN A 96 -16.17 53.72 -60.46
C GLN A 96 -15.27 53.90 -59.22
N SER A 97 -15.19 52.89 -58.35
CA SER A 97 -13.94 52.54 -57.68
C SER A 97 -14.13 51.22 -56.94
N SER A 98 -13.26 50.26 -57.25
CA SER A 98 -12.79 49.21 -56.35
C SER A 98 -13.83 48.63 -55.38
N LEU A 99 -14.33 47.43 -55.69
CA LEU A 99 -14.72 46.44 -54.67
C LEU A 99 -13.47 46.03 -53.86
N GLY A 100 -12.86 47.01 -53.19
CA GLY A 100 -11.79 46.81 -52.24
C GLY A 100 -12.45 46.22 -51.00
N ILE A 101 -12.20 44.94 -50.77
CA ILE A 101 -11.48 44.42 -49.60
C ILE A 101 -11.22 45.48 -48.49
N ALA A 102 -12.26 46.13 -47.98
CA ALA A 102 -12.18 47.16 -46.93
C ALA A 102 -13.07 46.81 -45.73
N GLY A 103 -13.89 45.76 -45.84
CA GLY A 103 -14.68 45.20 -44.74
C GLY A 103 -14.06 43.99 -44.06
N LEU A 104 -12.82 43.60 -44.42
CA LEU A 104 -12.13 42.44 -43.87
C LEU A 104 -10.97 42.80 -42.91
N VAL A 105 -10.77 44.10 -42.64
CA VAL A 105 -9.56 44.61 -41.96
C VAL A 105 -9.88 45.26 -40.61
N ASP A 106 -11.14 45.32 -40.19
CA ASP A 106 -11.48 45.74 -38.82
C ASP A 106 -11.45 44.53 -37.87
N PHE A 107 -10.34 43.77 -37.94
CA PHE A 107 -9.92 42.86 -36.89
C PHE A 107 -9.06 43.70 -35.97
N ASP A 108 -9.58 44.08 -34.80
CA ASP A 108 -8.87 44.97 -33.89
C ASP A 108 -7.58 44.28 -33.40
N ALA A 109 -6.46 44.98 -33.41
CA ALA A 109 -5.20 44.46 -32.89
C ALA A 109 -5.30 44.13 -31.39
N LEU A 110 -6.22 44.78 -30.67
CA LEU A 110 -6.58 44.45 -29.28
C LEU A 110 -7.38 43.13 -29.16
N GLU A 111 -8.24 42.81 -30.12
CA GLU A 111 -8.92 41.51 -30.20
C GLU A 111 -7.90 40.39 -30.44
N MET A 112 -6.94 40.60 -31.35
CA MET A 112 -5.83 39.68 -31.62
C MET A 112 -4.95 39.40 -30.39
N ASP A 113 -4.67 40.40 -29.54
CA ASP A 113 -3.92 40.22 -28.29
C ASP A 113 -4.74 39.45 -27.24
N SER A 114 -6.06 39.71 -27.16
CA SER A 114 -6.99 38.94 -26.33
C SER A 114 -7.05 37.46 -26.74
N TYR A 115 -7.11 37.19 -28.06
CA TYR A 115 -7.06 35.82 -28.60
C TYR A 115 -5.71 35.14 -28.33
N THR A 116 -4.60 35.87 -28.44
CA THR A 116 -3.26 35.36 -28.15
C THR A 116 -3.10 35.01 -26.66
N ALA A 117 -3.63 35.85 -25.77
CA ALA A 117 -3.60 35.62 -24.33
C ALA A 117 -4.44 34.41 -23.91
N VAL A 118 -5.65 34.25 -24.47
CA VAL A 118 -6.53 33.10 -24.20
C VAL A 118 -5.94 31.80 -24.76
N HIS A 119 -5.37 31.84 -25.98
CA HIS A 119 -4.69 30.68 -26.56
C HIS A 119 -3.48 30.25 -25.72
N GLY A 120 -2.70 31.20 -25.20
CA GLY A 120 -1.59 30.92 -24.28
C GLY A 120 -2.04 30.28 -22.97
N ILE A 121 -3.22 30.64 -22.44
CA ILE A 121 -3.81 30.01 -21.26
C ILE A 121 -4.27 28.58 -21.58
N LEU A 122 -4.90 28.36 -22.75
CA LEU A 122 -5.34 27.04 -23.18
C LEU A 122 -4.16 26.09 -23.43
N GLN A 123 -3.09 26.58 -24.06
CA GLN A 123 -1.86 25.80 -24.27
C GLN A 123 -1.20 25.42 -22.93
N ARG A 124 -1.07 26.38 -21.99
CA ARG A 124 -0.56 26.09 -20.63
C ARG A 124 -1.46 25.11 -19.87
N PHE A 125 -2.77 25.19 -20.06
CA PHE A 125 -3.71 24.23 -19.50
C PHE A 125 -3.52 22.84 -20.10
N GLN A 126 -3.28 22.73 -21.41
CA GLN A 126 -2.97 21.46 -22.08
C GLN A 126 -1.65 20.86 -21.56
N GLU A 127 -0.60 21.67 -21.43
CA GLU A 127 0.68 21.24 -20.86
C GLU A 127 0.53 20.72 -19.43
N LEU A 128 -0.21 21.46 -18.58
CA LEU A 128 -0.54 21.01 -17.21
C LEU A 128 -1.35 19.71 -17.20
N MET A 129 -2.26 19.52 -18.14
CA MET A 129 -3.05 18.30 -18.24
C MET A 129 -2.21 17.08 -18.61
N VAL A 130 -1.28 17.23 -19.55
CA VAL A 130 -0.32 16.16 -19.90
C VAL A 130 0.57 15.85 -18.70
N GLN A 131 1.06 16.88 -18.00
CA GLN A 131 1.86 16.70 -16.79
C GLN A 131 1.08 15.98 -15.67
N VAL A 132 -0.23 16.26 -15.51
CA VAL A 132 -1.09 15.55 -14.56
C VAL A 132 -1.27 14.08 -14.96
N GLN A 133 -1.34 13.77 -16.25
CA GLN A 133 -1.40 12.38 -16.73
C GLN A 133 -0.09 11.63 -16.47
N GLU A 134 1.05 12.27 -16.73
CA GLU A 134 2.39 11.71 -16.43
C GLU A 134 2.53 11.40 -14.92
N ILE A 135 2.18 12.36 -14.06
CA ILE A 135 2.20 12.15 -12.61
C ILE A 135 1.26 11.02 -12.17
N GLN A 136 0.11 10.84 -12.85
CA GLN A 136 -0.78 9.72 -12.56
C GLN A 136 -0.16 8.37 -12.93
N GLU A 137 0.52 8.28 -14.07
CA GLU A 137 1.25 7.08 -14.48
C GLU A 137 2.40 6.78 -13.51
N ASP A 138 3.13 7.79 -13.07
CA ASP A 138 4.17 7.66 -12.06
C ASP A 138 3.61 7.16 -10.72
N VAL A 139 2.48 7.69 -10.27
CA VAL A 139 1.79 7.23 -9.06
C VAL A 139 1.36 5.76 -9.21
N ASP A 140 0.83 5.37 -10.37
CA ASP A 140 0.45 3.97 -10.65
C ASP A 140 1.68 3.03 -10.61
N LEU A 141 2.88 3.49 -11.01
CA LEU A 141 4.13 2.73 -10.91
C LEU A 141 4.60 2.58 -9.46
N VAL A 142 4.63 3.67 -8.69
CA VAL A 142 5.03 3.66 -7.28
C VAL A 142 4.06 2.82 -6.44
N GLU A 143 2.76 2.84 -6.73
CA GLU A 143 1.75 1.99 -6.08
C GLU A 143 2.08 0.50 -6.24
N ARG A 144 2.52 0.08 -7.43
CA ARG A 144 2.88 -1.33 -7.69
C ARG A 144 4.14 -1.75 -6.94
N ASP A 145 5.16 -0.89 -6.93
CA ASP A 145 6.41 -1.16 -6.22
C ASP A 145 6.21 -1.23 -4.69
N LEU A 146 5.38 -0.32 -4.15
CA LEU A 146 4.99 -0.34 -2.75
C LEU A 146 4.25 -1.64 -2.38
N GLN A 147 3.36 -2.12 -3.26
CA GLN A 147 2.67 -3.40 -3.05
C GLN A 147 3.64 -4.57 -2.99
N GLU A 148 4.57 -4.66 -3.94
CA GLU A 148 5.55 -5.73 -3.99
C GLU A 148 6.42 -5.73 -2.73
N THR A 149 6.88 -4.54 -2.32
CA THR A 149 7.67 -4.36 -1.10
C THR A 149 6.89 -4.78 0.16
N LEU A 150 5.61 -4.42 0.27
CA LEU A 150 4.76 -4.83 1.40
C LEU A 150 4.57 -6.35 1.47
N ILE A 151 4.43 -7.03 0.33
CA ILE A 151 4.34 -8.50 0.27
C ILE A 151 5.64 -9.14 0.72
N GLN A 152 6.80 -8.66 0.23
CA GLN A 152 8.11 -9.17 0.64
C GLN A 152 8.37 -8.95 2.14
N MET A 153 7.96 -7.80 2.68
CA MET A 153 8.03 -7.50 4.11
C MET A 153 7.16 -8.46 4.93
N SER A 154 5.93 -8.74 4.48
CA SER A 154 5.04 -9.70 5.15
C SER A 154 5.65 -11.10 5.24
N GLN A 155 6.18 -11.60 4.12
CA GLN A 155 6.84 -12.91 4.10
C GLN A 155 8.05 -12.96 5.05
N SER A 156 8.85 -11.90 5.07
CA SER A 156 10.01 -11.78 5.96
C SER A 156 9.61 -11.76 7.43
N LEU A 157 8.54 -11.04 7.80
CA LEU A 157 8.04 -11.00 9.18
C LEU A 157 7.45 -12.33 9.62
N HIS A 158 6.69 -13.01 8.76
CA HIS A 158 6.18 -14.35 9.05
C HIS A 158 7.30 -15.38 9.21
N GLN A 159 8.36 -15.27 8.40
CA GLN A 159 9.53 -16.13 8.55
C GLN A 159 10.23 -15.87 9.89
N LEU A 160 10.45 -14.59 10.25
CA LEU A 160 11.05 -14.23 11.54
C LEU A 160 10.22 -14.71 12.73
N ASP A 161 8.89 -14.57 12.66
CA ASP A 161 7.97 -15.05 13.69
C ASP A 161 8.03 -16.58 13.83
N SER A 162 8.08 -17.30 12.69
CA SER A 162 8.22 -18.76 12.67
C SER A 162 9.56 -19.23 13.26
N GLU A 163 10.68 -18.63 12.85
CA GLU A 163 12.02 -18.94 13.38
C GLU A 163 12.12 -18.64 14.88
N LEU A 164 11.52 -17.53 15.31
CA LEU A 164 11.48 -17.14 16.72
C LEU A 164 10.62 -18.12 17.55
N THR A 165 9.49 -18.55 17.00
CA THR A 165 8.61 -19.56 17.60
C THR A 165 9.34 -20.90 17.71
N GLN A 166 10.01 -21.34 16.65
CA GLN A 166 10.82 -22.56 16.66
C GLN A 166 11.94 -22.51 17.70
N SER A 167 12.58 -21.35 17.89
CA SER A 167 13.62 -21.18 18.92
C SER A 167 13.09 -21.35 20.35
N ARG A 168 11.77 -21.27 20.57
CA ARG A 168 11.12 -21.46 21.88
C ARG A 168 10.59 -22.86 22.11
N LEU A 169 10.65 -23.72 21.09
CA LEU A 169 10.13 -25.07 21.19
C LEU A 169 11.14 -25.97 21.90
N VAL A 170 10.65 -26.68 22.92
CA VAL A 170 11.42 -27.64 23.72
C VAL A 170 10.68 -28.97 23.71
N PRO A 171 11.39 -30.13 23.64
CA PRO A 171 10.74 -31.43 23.68
C PRO A 171 9.99 -31.65 24.99
N PHE A 172 8.76 -32.15 24.88
CA PHE A 172 7.86 -32.44 26.00
C PHE A 172 8.47 -33.41 27.04
N ARG A 173 9.43 -34.24 26.62
CA ARG A 173 10.27 -35.08 27.46
C ARG A 173 10.66 -34.44 28.79
N GLY A 174 11.17 -33.21 28.75
CA GLY A 174 11.69 -32.53 29.93
C GLY A 174 10.64 -32.34 31.03
N LEU A 175 9.40 -32.04 30.63
CA LEU A 175 8.28 -31.90 31.56
C LEU A 175 7.70 -33.25 31.96
N ALA A 176 7.51 -34.18 31.01
CA ALA A 176 6.95 -35.49 31.29
C ALA A 176 7.78 -36.28 32.33
N GLN A 177 9.11 -36.19 32.24
CA GLN A 177 10.01 -36.80 33.23
C GLN A 177 9.93 -36.15 34.61
N SER A 178 9.58 -34.86 34.69
CA SER A 178 9.43 -34.17 35.98
C SER A 178 8.24 -34.68 36.80
N PHE A 179 7.22 -35.24 36.14
CA PHE A 179 6.04 -35.82 36.80
C PHE A 179 6.26 -37.25 37.30
N ALA A 180 7.29 -37.96 36.80
CA ALA A 180 7.58 -39.33 37.21
C ALA A 180 7.93 -39.43 38.71
N GLN A 181 8.84 -38.57 39.21
CA GLN A 181 9.25 -38.61 40.62
C GLN A 181 8.12 -38.27 41.63
N PRO A 182 7.29 -37.23 41.42
CA PRO A 182 6.14 -36.97 42.28
C PRO A 182 5.09 -38.09 42.27
N LEU A 183 4.83 -38.71 41.10
CA LEU A 183 3.87 -39.81 40.97
C LEU A 183 4.35 -41.07 41.70
N GLU A 184 5.63 -41.43 41.60
CA GLU A 184 6.23 -42.53 42.36
C GLU A 184 6.08 -42.31 43.87
N LYS A 185 6.45 -41.13 44.37
CA LYS A 185 6.30 -40.77 45.79
C LYS A 185 4.85 -40.84 46.27
N LEU A 186 3.88 -40.49 45.41
CA LEU A 186 2.46 -40.55 45.74
C LEU A 186 1.95 -42.00 45.74
N GLY A 187 2.42 -42.83 44.81
CA GLY A 187 2.15 -44.27 44.75
C GLY A 187 2.65 -45.00 45.99
N ASP A 188 3.87 -44.68 46.42
CA ASP A 188 4.47 -45.21 47.66
C ASP A 188 3.65 -44.82 48.90
N ARG A 189 3.20 -43.56 48.96
CA ARG A 189 2.43 -43.04 50.10
C ARG A 189 1.04 -43.66 50.21
N HIS A 190 0.37 -43.88 49.08
CA HIS A 190 -1.00 -44.40 49.05
C HIS A 190 -1.08 -45.91 48.81
N LYS A 191 0.07 -46.60 48.68
CA LYS A 191 0.18 -48.05 48.40
C LYS A 191 -0.70 -48.51 47.23
N LYS A 192 -0.81 -47.69 46.18
CA LYS A 192 -1.51 -48.04 44.94
C LYS A 192 -0.48 -48.16 43.82
N PRO A 193 -0.46 -49.25 43.05
CA PRO A 193 0.40 -49.34 41.87
C PRO A 193 -0.08 -48.31 40.84
N VAL A 194 0.78 -47.34 40.51
CA VAL A 194 0.52 -46.34 39.46
C VAL A 194 1.42 -46.67 38.28
N GLN A 195 0.81 -46.92 37.12
CA GLN A 195 1.55 -47.08 35.86
C GLN A 195 1.55 -45.75 35.13
N PHE A 196 2.71 -45.12 35.02
CA PHE A 196 2.89 -43.87 34.28
C PHE A 196 3.47 -44.17 32.89
N VAL A 197 2.67 -43.94 31.84
CA VAL A 197 3.08 -44.12 30.44
C VAL A 197 3.18 -42.74 29.80
N ILE A 198 4.33 -42.42 29.20
CA ILE A 198 4.54 -41.18 28.47
C ILE A 198 4.39 -41.49 26.98
N GLU A 199 3.36 -40.94 26.35
CA GLU A 199 3.17 -40.98 24.89
C GLU A 199 3.51 -39.60 24.29
N GLY A 200 4.21 -39.56 23.15
CA GLY A 200 4.55 -38.30 22.49
C GLY A 200 5.73 -37.51 23.11
N GLU A 201 6.73 -38.20 23.66
CA GLU A 201 7.91 -37.60 24.32
C GLU A 201 8.68 -36.57 23.45
N ASN A 202 8.67 -36.76 22.13
CA ASN A 202 9.38 -35.90 21.16
C ASN A 202 8.52 -34.74 20.62
N THR A 203 7.29 -34.58 21.09
CA THR A 203 6.45 -33.44 20.68
C THR A 203 7.08 -32.14 21.17
N LEU A 204 7.25 -31.20 20.26
CA LEU A 204 7.78 -29.87 20.54
C LEU A 204 6.69 -29.00 21.14
N VAL A 205 6.95 -28.43 22.32
CA VAL A 205 6.00 -27.57 23.03
C VAL A 205 6.70 -26.26 23.41
N GLU A 206 5.96 -25.16 23.38
CA GLU A 206 6.51 -23.87 23.81
C GLU A 206 6.90 -23.88 25.29
N VAL A 207 8.05 -23.28 25.59
CA VAL A 207 8.56 -23.11 26.97
C VAL A 207 7.54 -22.44 27.90
N ALA A 208 6.76 -21.47 27.42
CA ALA A 208 5.77 -20.78 28.23
C ALA A 208 4.65 -21.72 28.73
N ILE A 209 4.19 -22.64 27.87
CA ILE A 209 3.17 -23.64 28.22
C ILE A 209 3.78 -24.67 29.19
N LEU A 210 5.01 -25.11 28.92
CA LEU A 210 5.74 -26.05 29.79
C LEU A 210 5.91 -25.49 31.21
N ASP A 211 6.21 -24.20 31.34
CA ASP A 211 6.40 -23.56 32.65
C ASP A 211 5.09 -23.44 33.44
N GLN A 212 3.99 -23.08 32.76
CA GLN A 212 2.65 -23.07 33.37
C GLN A 212 2.22 -24.46 33.86
N LEU A 213 2.53 -25.52 33.12
CA LEU A 213 2.25 -26.90 33.52
C LEU A 213 3.14 -27.38 34.67
N ARG A 214 4.35 -26.84 34.79
CA ARG A 214 5.32 -27.20 35.83
C ARG A 214 5.02 -26.57 37.19
N THR A 215 4.28 -25.45 37.22
CA THR A 215 3.73 -24.88 38.45
C THR A 215 2.32 -25.42 38.69
N PRO A 216 2.15 -26.57 39.38
CA PRO A 216 0.83 -26.89 39.90
C PRO A 216 0.48 -25.80 40.90
N ASN A 217 -0.63 -25.13 40.66
CA ASN A 217 -1.20 -24.12 41.53
C ASN A 217 -1.23 -24.65 42.99
N PRO A 218 -0.49 -24.08 43.96
CA PRO A 218 -0.49 -24.56 45.34
C PRO A 218 -1.78 -24.22 46.12
N PHE A 219 -2.81 -23.69 45.45
CA PHE A 219 -4.06 -23.25 46.07
C PHE A 219 -5.26 -24.13 45.70
N ASN A 220 -5.34 -25.35 46.23
CA ASN A 220 -6.65 -25.92 46.60
C ASN A 220 -6.58 -27.12 47.58
N SER A 221 -5.72 -27.06 48.60
CA SER A 221 -5.63 -28.13 49.64
C SER A 221 -5.99 -27.67 51.05
N GLN A 222 -6.57 -26.48 51.21
CA GLN A 222 -7.11 -26.02 52.50
C GLN A 222 -8.58 -25.61 52.36
N ARG A 223 -9.44 -26.60 52.09
CA ARG A 223 -10.83 -26.63 52.57
C ARG A 223 -11.27 -28.09 52.66
N LEU A 224 -10.82 -28.75 53.73
CA LEU A 224 -11.71 -29.55 54.56
C LEU A 224 -12.04 -28.70 55.79
#